data_AF-A0A256YL87-F1
#
_entry.id   AF-A0A256YL87-F1
#
_cell.length_a   1.000
_cell.length_b   1.000
_cell.length_c   1.000
_cell.angle_alpha   90.00
_cell.angle_beta   90.00
_cell.angle_gamma   90.00
#
_symmetry.space_group_name_H-M   'P 1'
#
loop_
_entity.id
_entity.type
_entity.pdbx_description
1 polymer ?
#
loop_
_entity_poly.entity_id
_entity_poly.type
_entity_poly.pdbx_seq_one_letter_code
_entity_poly.pdbx_strand_id
1 'polypeptide(L)'
;MLNALMPFMPANQRIISMEDTRELNLPEFLHWIPLTTRPPNPRGEGEVSMLELVENSLRMRPDRIVVGEVRRAHEVIDRIMGPPMNIPGLVMGSLPLIVVQHMNRRTGQRRTFEIAELVKGEGGTPELNILYMWSAKTDRVEPVSPSIRVKEELELFSGMNEKEIQEDLRGKQRILEWLLKHDIRSVDDVGKIVTEYYVDKDTVLDLVEGDKDVNI
;
A
#
# COMPACT_ATOMS: atom_id res chain seq x y z
N MET A 1 -1.57 2.39 -9.80
CA MET A 1 -2.28 2.26 -8.52
C MET A 1 -1.38 2.60 -7.36
N LEU A 2 -0.20 1.99 -7.20
CA LEU A 2 0.64 2.34 -6.05
C LEU A 2 0.98 3.84 -6.02
N ASN A 3 1.42 4.45 -7.13
CA ASN A 3 1.58 5.92 -7.23
C ASN A 3 0.31 6.72 -6.86
N ALA A 4 -0.89 6.17 -7.09
CA ALA A 4 -2.15 6.84 -6.76
C ALA A 4 -2.52 6.72 -5.28
N LEU A 5 -1.93 5.76 -4.55
CA LEU A 5 -2.08 5.63 -3.11
C LEU A 5 -1.08 6.50 -2.33
N MET A 6 -0.05 7.00 -3.01
CA MET A 6 1.04 7.76 -2.40
C MET A 6 0.61 9.09 -1.76
N PRO A 7 -0.35 9.86 -2.31
CA PRO A 7 -0.88 11.06 -1.65
C PRO A 7 -1.46 10.81 -0.26
N PHE A 8 -1.94 9.59 0.02
CA PHE A 8 -2.48 9.22 1.35
C PHE A 8 -1.41 8.84 2.37
N MET A 9 -0.14 8.92 1.98
CA MET A 9 0.97 8.59 2.86
C MET A 9 1.42 9.88 3.56
N PRO A 10 1.48 9.88 4.90
CA PRO A 10 2.01 11.02 5.63
C PRO A 10 3.42 11.37 5.15
N ALA A 11 3.68 12.65 4.87
CA ALA A 11 4.95 13.12 4.33
C ALA A 11 6.15 12.88 5.26
N ASN A 12 5.89 12.63 6.55
CA ASN A 12 6.91 12.32 7.55
C ASN A 12 7.35 10.84 7.55
N GLN A 13 6.77 9.97 6.72
CA GLN A 13 7.12 8.54 6.64
C GLN A 13 8.23 8.29 5.62
N ARG A 14 9.23 7.49 5.99
CA ARG A 14 10.26 6.97 5.09
C ARG A 14 9.72 5.77 4.32
N ILE A 15 9.63 5.91 3.00
CA ILE A 15 9.15 4.88 2.08
C ILE A 15 10.33 4.34 1.30
N ILE A 16 10.55 3.02 1.33
CA ILE A 16 11.58 2.37 0.51
C ILE A 16 10.90 1.46 -0.50
N SER A 17 11.18 1.65 -1.79
CA SER A 17 10.71 0.75 -2.84
C SER A 17 11.85 -0.09 -3.40
N MET A 18 11.55 -1.33 -3.77
CA MET A 18 12.51 -2.28 -4.35
C MET A 18 11.89 -2.91 -5.57
N GLU A 19 12.48 -2.75 -6.74
CA GLU A 19 11.93 -3.20 -8.01
C GLU A 19 13.02 -3.83 -8.89
N ASP A 20 12.70 -4.80 -9.74
CA ASP A 20 13.66 -5.28 -10.74
C ASP A 20 13.81 -4.29 -11.90
N THR A 21 12.71 -3.68 -12.32
CA THR A 21 12.69 -2.54 -13.23
C THR A 21 11.95 -1.40 -12.53
N ARG A 22 12.54 -0.20 -12.51
CA ARG A 22 11.93 0.96 -11.85
C ARG A 22 10.64 1.37 -12.56
N GLU A 23 9.51 1.26 -11.89
CA GLU A 23 8.21 1.68 -12.41
C GLU A 23 7.52 2.73 -11.53
N LEU A 24 7.88 2.80 -10.25
CA LEU A 24 7.29 3.76 -9.33
C LEU A 24 7.84 5.15 -9.54
N ASN A 25 6.96 6.12 -9.32
CA ASN A 25 7.29 7.54 -9.31
C ASN A 25 6.46 8.21 -8.21
N LEU A 26 7.08 8.42 -7.04
CA LEU A 26 6.42 9.04 -5.90
C LEU A 26 6.55 10.56 -5.96
N PRO A 27 5.60 11.30 -5.35
CA PRO A 27 5.70 12.74 -5.18
C PRO A 27 6.99 13.19 -4.50
N GLU A 28 7.50 14.36 -4.88
CA GLU A 28 8.73 14.93 -4.31
C GLU A 28 8.61 15.23 -2.81
N PHE A 29 7.40 15.48 -2.31
CA PHE A 29 7.17 15.77 -0.89
C PHE A 29 7.31 14.53 0.03
N LEU A 30 7.36 13.32 -0.55
CA LEU A 30 7.54 12.09 0.23
C LEU A 30 9.03 11.80 0.43
N HIS A 31 9.38 11.32 1.62
CA HIS A 31 10.72 10.79 1.90
C HIS A 31 10.88 9.38 1.30
N TRP A 32 11.07 9.33 -0.02
CA TRP A 32 11.15 8.11 -0.81
C TRP A 32 12.58 7.72 -1.18
N ILE A 33 12.92 6.45 -0.99
CA ILE A 33 14.19 5.86 -1.40
C ILE A 33 13.92 4.69 -2.37
N PRO A 34 14.14 4.89 -3.68
CA PRO A 34 14.01 3.82 -4.66
C PRO A 34 15.27 2.97 -4.73
N LEU A 35 15.09 1.65 -4.63
CA LEU A 35 16.11 0.64 -4.82
C LEU A 35 15.76 -0.21 -6.03
N THR A 36 16.76 -0.64 -6.79
CA THR A 36 16.57 -1.48 -7.98
C THR A 36 17.56 -2.63 -7.96
N THR A 37 17.13 -3.82 -8.36
CA THR A 37 18.04 -4.96 -8.47
C THR A 37 19.05 -4.70 -9.58
N ARG A 38 20.19 -5.38 -9.51
CA ARG A 38 21.25 -5.27 -10.52
C ARG A 38 21.73 -6.67 -10.88
N PRO A 39 21.64 -7.10 -12.15
CA PRO A 39 22.22 -8.37 -12.54
C PRO A 39 23.76 -8.33 -12.44
N PRO A 40 24.42 -9.49 -12.31
CA PRO A 40 25.89 -9.54 -12.32
C PRO A 40 26.46 -9.00 -13.62
N ASN A 41 27.68 -8.47 -13.56
CA ASN A 41 28.44 -8.12 -14.75
C ASN A 41 28.88 -9.39 -15.52
N PRO A 42 29.46 -9.29 -16.73
CA PRO A 42 29.90 -10.47 -17.49
C PRO A 42 30.97 -11.35 -16.80
N ARG A 43 31.58 -10.88 -15.72
CA ARG A 43 32.52 -11.64 -14.87
C ARG A 43 31.83 -12.32 -13.69
N GLY A 44 30.52 -12.19 -13.54
CA GLY A 44 29.74 -12.72 -12.43
C GLY A 44 29.76 -11.86 -11.17
N GLU A 45 30.28 -10.63 -11.23
CA GLU A 45 30.47 -9.78 -10.06
C GLU A 45 29.42 -8.65 -9.99
N GLY A 46 29.15 -8.18 -8.77
CA GLY A 46 28.34 -6.98 -8.55
C GLY A 46 26.83 -7.19 -8.73
N GLU A 47 26.34 -8.42 -8.65
CA GLU A 47 24.90 -8.66 -8.50
C GLU A 47 24.37 -7.95 -7.25
N VAL A 48 23.17 -7.40 -7.35
CA VAL A 48 22.37 -6.92 -6.23
C VAL A 48 21.00 -7.54 -6.38
N SER A 49 20.77 -8.60 -5.62
CA SER A 49 19.52 -9.35 -5.60
C SER A 49 18.41 -8.60 -4.84
N MET A 50 17.15 -8.97 -5.09
CA MET A 50 16.02 -8.44 -4.33
C MET A 50 16.14 -8.73 -2.82
N LEU A 51 16.77 -9.86 -2.45
CA LEU A 51 17.08 -10.16 -1.05
C LEU A 51 17.96 -9.08 -0.44
N GLU A 52 19.09 -8.78 -1.07
CA GLU A 52 20.06 -7.82 -0.52
C GLU A 52 19.43 -6.44 -0.36
N LEU A 53 18.53 -6.06 -1.28
CA LEU A 53 17.75 -4.84 -1.14
C LEU A 53 16.82 -4.89 0.07
N VAL A 54 16.09 -6.00 0.29
CA VAL A 54 15.19 -6.16 1.44
C VAL A 54 15.98 -6.07 2.74
N GLU A 55 17.09 -6.81 2.87
CA GLU A 55 17.93 -6.79 4.06
C GLU A 55 18.51 -5.39 4.34
N ASN A 56 18.98 -4.69 3.31
CA ASN A 56 19.48 -3.33 3.43
C ASN A 56 18.36 -2.36 3.83
N SER A 57 17.19 -2.47 3.19
CA SER A 57 16.03 -1.61 3.46
C SER A 57 15.61 -1.67 4.93
N LEU A 58 15.63 -2.86 5.56
CA LEU A 58 15.28 -3.02 6.97
C LEU A 58 16.25 -2.27 7.90
N ARG A 59 17.53 -2.14 7.53
CA ARG A 59 18.53 -1.37 8.28
C ARG A 59 18.33 0.15 8.16
N MET A 60 17.64 0.58 7.12
CA MET A 60 17.34 1.99 6.86
C MET A 60 16.16 2.51 7.68
N ARG A 61 15.61 1.71 8.61
CA ARG A 61 14.44 2.04 9.44
C ARG A 61 13.30 2.64 8.59
N PRO A 62 12.76 1.87 7.65
CA PRO A 62 11.64 2.32 6.84
C PRO A 62 10.38 2.34 7.70
N ASP A 63 9.53 3.34 7.49
CA ASP A 63 8.15 3.28 7.97
C ASP A 63 7.34 2.34 7.08
N ARG A 64 7.69 2.27 5.78
CA ARG A 64 7.03 1.41 4.80
C ARG A 64 7.99 0.86 3.76
N ILE A 65 7.78 -0.41 3.42
CA ILE A 65 8.49 -1.13 2.38
C ILE A 65 7.52 -1.46 1.25
N VAL A 66 7.96 -1.20 0.03
CA VAL A 66 7.29 -1.61 -1.20
C VAL A 66 8.20 -2.59 -1.94
N VAL A 67 7.69 -3.79 -2.24
CA VAL A 67 8.41 -4.81 -3.00
C VAL A 67 7.69 -5.03 -4.33
N GLY A 68 8.40 -4.86 -5.44
CA GLY A 68 7.93 -5.17 -6.78
C GLY A 68 7.88 -6.66 -7.07
N GLU A 69 7.16 -7.03 -8.13
CA GLU A 69 7.19 -8.38 -8.75
C GLU A 69 6.66 -9.57 -7.94
N VAL A 70 5.54 -9.40 -7.24
CA VAL A 70 4.75 -10.52 -6.69
C VAL A 70 3.42 -10.68 -7.43
N ARG A 71 3.08 -11.91 -7.81
CA ARG A 71 1.85 -12.18 -8.58
C ARG A 71 0.65 -12.46 -7.69
N ARG A 72 0.90 -12.94 -6.47
CA ARG A 72 -0.10 -13.27 -5.44
C ARG A 72 0.44 -12.99 -4.05
N ALA A 73 -0.46 -12.78 -3.08
CA ALA A 73 -0.06 -12.44 -1.73
C ALA A 73 0.75 -13.57 -1.04
N HIS A 74 0.45 -14.84 -1.35
CA HIS A 74 1.20 -15.99 -0.82
C HIS A 74 2.66 -16.02 -1.28
N GLU A 75 2.94 -15.58 -2.50
CA GLU A 75 4.33 -15.52 -3.02
C GLU A 75 5.18 -14.55 -2.19
N VAL A 76 4.58 -13.52 -1.60
CA VAL A 76 5.28 -12.61 -0.67
C VAL A 76 5.74 -13.39 0.57
N ILE A 77 4.86 -14.21 1.15
CA ILE A 77 5.18 -15.03 2.32
C ILE A 77 6.25 -16.06 1.98
N ASP A 78 6.08 -16.79 0.88
CA ASP A 78 7.02 -17.83 0.46
C ASP A 78 8.41 -17.23 0.18
N ARG A 79 8.48 -16.05 -0.44
CA ARG A 79 9.75 -15.36 -0.65
C ARG A 79 10.39 -14.92 0.66
N ILE A 80 9.61 -14.36 1.58
CA ILE A 80 10.13 -13.83 2.85
C ILE A 80 10.59 -14.95 3.79
N MET A 81 9.80 -16.02 3.93
CA MET A 81 10.15 -17.15 4.79
C MET A 81 11.14 -18.12 4.13
N GLY A 82 11.09 -18.23 2.80
CA GLY A 82 11.96 -19.10 2.04
C GLY A 82 13.37 -18.54 1.85
N PRO A 83 14.31 -19.38 1.40
CA PRO A 83 15.61 -18.91 0.98
C PRO A 83 15.49 -17.90 -0.17
N PRO A 84 16.32 -16.85 -0.20
CA PRO A 84 17.45 -16.64 0.70
C PRO A 84 17.12 -15.73 1.91
N MET A 85 15.89 -15.17 2.01
CA MET A 85 15.47 -14.28 3.09
C MET A 85 15.41 -14.98 4.46
N ASN A 86 14.89 -16.21 4.50
CA ASN A 86 14.80 -17.04 5.73
C ASN A 86 14.27 -16.26 6.96
N ILE A 87 13.37 -15.30 6.74
CA ILE A 87 12.84 -14.47 7.80
C ILE A 87 11.88 -15.34 8.63
N PRO A 88 12.10 -15.48 9.95
CA PRO A 88 11.23 -16.31 10.78
C PRO A 88 9.78 -15.81 10.75
N GLY A 89 8.81 -16.72 10.65
CA GLY A 89 7.38 -16.37 10.67
C GLY A 89 6.98 -15.50 11.87
N LEU A 90 7.71 -15.61 12.99
CA LEU A 90 7.49 -14.81 14.20
C LEU A 90 7.63 -13.29 13.98
N VAL A 91 8.50 -12.86 13.06
CA VAL A 91 8.69 -11.43 12.76
C VAL A 91 7.76 -10.94 11.64
N MET A 92 7.04 -11.84 10.98
CA MET A 92 6.05 -11.50 9.95
C MET A 92 4.85 -10.73 10.52
N GLY A 93 4.62 -10.83 11.84
CA GLY A 93 3.70 -9.96 12.57
C GLY A 93 4.01 -8.46 12.46
N SER A 94 5.06 -8.04 11.76
CA SER A 94 5.34 -6.65 11.41
C SER A 94 4.79 -6.20 10.05
N LEU A 95 4.33 -7.13 9.19
CA LEU A 95 3.71 -6.82 7.90
C LEU A 95 2.18 -6.72 8.08
N PRO A 96 1.58 -5.52 8.02
CA PRO A 96 0.14 -5.36 8.28
C PRO A 96 -0.70 -5.68 7.04
N LEU A 97 -0.29 -5.22 5.85
CA LEU A 97 -1.07 -5.27 4.63
C LEU A 97 -0.19 -5.57 3.41
N ILE A 98 -0.67 -6.44 2.53
CA ILE A 98 -0.07 -6.81 1.25
C ILE A 98 -1.04 -6.40 0.15
N VAL A 99 -0.56 -5.62 -0.81
CA VAL A 99 -1.33 -5.17 -1.97
C VAL A 99 -0.67 -5.70 -3.24
N VAL A 100 -1.37 -6.57 -3.95
CA VAL A 100 -0.88 -7.24 -5.15
C VAL A 100 -1.45 -6.57 -6.38
N GLN A 101 -0.59 -6.38 -7.37
CA GLN A 101 -0.88 -5.64 -8.58
C GLN A 101 -0.59 -6.50 -9.80
N HIS A 102 -1.58 -6.66 -10.66
CA HIS A 102 -1.46 -7.48 -11.86
C HIS A 102 -1.45 -6.61 -13.11
N MET A 103 -0.48 -6.83 -14.00
CA MET A 103 -0.41 -6.22 -15.31
C MET A 103 -0.80 -7.24 -16.39
N ASN A 104 -1.87 -6.94 -17.12
CA ASN A 104 -2.21 -7.70 -18.32
C ASN A 104 -1.23 -7.32 -19.44
N ARG A 105 -0.29 -8.23 -19.76
CA ARG A 105 0.75 -7.99 -20.78
C ARG A 105 0.21 -7.77 -22.19
N ARG A 106 -1.00 -8.25 -22.51
CA ARG A 106 -1.63 -8.06 -23.82
C ARG A 106 -2.26 -6.69 -23.97
N THR A 107 -2.91 -6.18 -22.92
CA THR A 107 -3.66 -4.91 -22.97
C THR A 107 -2.90 -3.74 -22.33
N GLY A 108 -1.82 -4.01 -21.61
CA GLY A 108 -1.11 -3.03 -20.78
C GLY A 108 -1.85 -2.60 -19.52
N GLN A 109 -3.08 -3.11 -19.29
CA GLN A 109 -3.91 -2.68 -18.16
C GLN A 109 -3.36 -3.22 -16.84
N ARG A 110 -3.32 -2.34 -15.84
CA ARG A 110 -2.97 -2.67 -14.44
C ARG A 110 -4.23 -2.71 -13.58
N ARG A 111 -4.35 -3.72 -12.73
CA ARG A 111 -5.45 -3.91 -11.79
C ARG A 111 -4.91 -4.31 -10.42
N THR A 112 -5.49 -3.77 -9.36
CA THR A 112 -5.35 -4.35 -8.02
C THR A 112 -5.86 -5.76 -8.10
N PHE A 113 -5.03 -6.76 -7.84
CA PHE A 113 -5.44 -8.16 -7.98
C PHE A 113 -5.95 -8.72 -6.65
N GLU A 114 -5.19 -8.51 -5.58
CA GLU A 114 -5.50 -9.00 -4.23
C GLU A 114 -5.07 -7.93 -3.22
N ILE A 115 -5.87 -7.71 -2.18
CA ILE A 115 -5.47 -7.00 -0.96
C ILE A 115 -5.63 -8.01 0.18
N ALA A 116 -4.56 -8.27 0.91
CA ALA A 116 -4.53 -9.23 2.00
C ALA A 116 -3.88 -8.60 3.24
N GLU A 117 -4.32 -8.99 4.42
CA GLU A 117 -3.62 -8.72 5.67
C GLU A 117 -2.99 -10.01 6.19
N LEU A 118 -1.95 -9.87 7.00
CA LEU A 118 -1.30 -11.01 7.64
C LEU A 118 -1.81 -11.18 9.07
N VAL A 119 -2.51 -12.28 9.32
CA VAL A 119 -3.04 -12.64 10.64
C VAL A 119 -2.17 -13.72 11.30
N LYS A 120 -2.29 -13.84 12.62
CA LYS A 120 -1.65 -14.92 13.37
C LYS A 120 -2.54 -16.16 13.29
N GLY A 121 -2.06 -17.19 12.59
CA GLY A 121 -2.67 -18.51 12.54
C GLY A 121 -2.36 -19.36 13.77
N GLU A 122 -2.76 -20.62 13.71
CA GLU A 122 -2.49 -21.58 14.77
C GLU A 122 -0.97 -21.77 14.98
N GLY A 123 -0.55 -21.87 16.24
CA GLY A 123 0.86 -22.04 16.61
C GLY A 123 1.77 -20.83 16.32
N GLY A 124 1.19 -19.66 15.99
CA GLY A 124 1.95 -18.45 15.68
C GLY A 124 2.50 -18.42 14.25
N THR A 125 1.99 -19.29 13.38
CA THR A 125 2.32 -19.26 11.95
C THR A 125 1.61 -18.09 11.27
N PRO A 126 2.25 -17.41 10.30
CA PRO A 126 1.62 -16.32 9.57
C PRO A 126 0.61 -16.86 8.55
N GLU A 127 -0.63 -16.39 8.61
CA GLU A 127 -1.70 -16.75 7.68
C GLU A 127 -2.20 -15.51 6.91
N LEU A 128 -2.60 -15.69 5.66
CA LEU A 128 -3.18 -14.62 4.84
C LEU A 128 -4.68 -14.56 4.99
N ASN A 129 -5.19 -13.39 5.34
CA ASN A 129 -6.60 -13.06 5.21
C ASN A 129 -6.77 -12.15 3.98
N ILE A 130 -7.31 -12.70 2.89
CA ILE A 130 -7.58 -11.93 1.66
C ILE A 130 -8.83 -11.07 1.90
N LEU A 131 -8.65 -9.76 1.96
CA LEU A 131 -9.71 -8.79 2.19
C LEU A 131 -10.50 -8.51 0.90
N TYR A 132 -9.77 -8.35 -0.20
CA TYR A 132 -10.35 -7.99 -1.49
C TYR A 132 -9.64 -8.73 -2.63
N MET A 133 -10.40 -9.11 -3.67
CA MET A 133 -9.85 -9.77 -4.86
C MET A 133 -10.54 -9.28 -6.13
N TRP A 134 -9.77 -9.09 -7.20
CA TRP A 134 -10.31 -8.69 -8.48
C TRP A 134 -10.94 -9.85 -9.24
N SER A 135 -12.14 -9.61 -9.77
CA SER A 135 -12.90 -10.55 -10.58
C SER A 135 -12.80 -10.16 -12.06
N ALA A 136 -12.24 -11.07 -12.86
CA ALA A 136 -12.16 -10.90 -14.32
C ALA A 136 -13.53 -10.84 -15.00
N LYS A 137 -14.56 -11.39 -14.35
CA LYS A 137 -15.93 -11.42 -14.88
C LYS A 137 -16.60 -10.06 -14.79
N THR A 138 -16.38 -9.34 -13.68
CA THR A 138 -17.03 -8.05 -13.40
C THR A 138 -16.11 -6.86 -13.63
N ASP A 139 -14.80 -7.10 -13.83
CA ASP A 139 -13.73 -6.11 -13.85
C ASP A 139 -13.75 -5.21 -12.60
N ARG A 140 -14.03 -5.80 -11.44
CA ARG A 140 -14.13 -5.11 -10.15
C ARG A 140 -13.31 -5.80 -9.08
N VAL A 141 -12.84 -5.00 -8.14
CA VAL A 141 -12.28 -5.50 -6.87
C VAL A 141 -13.46 -5.77 -5.94
N GLU A 142 -13.63 -7.03 -5.54
CA GLU A 142 -14.75 -7.49 -4.73
C GLU A 142 -14.26 -7.85 -3.32
N PRO A 143 -15.07 -7.57 -2.27
CA PRO A 143 -14.73 -7.98 -0.91
C PRO A 143 -14.77 -9.51 -0.79
N VAL A 144 -13.82 -10.08 -0.06
CA VAL A 144 -13.70 -11.53 0.16
C VAL A 144 -13.89 -11.85 1.65
N SER A 145 -13.13 -11.20 2.52
CA SER A 145 -13.18 -11.38 3.97
C SER A 145 -13.13 -10.03 4.70
N PRO A 146 -13.72 -9.92 5.90
CA PRO A 146 -13.55 -8.74 6.74
C PRO A 146 -12.10 -8.61 7.22
N SER A 147 -11.67 -7.39 7.52
CA SER A 147 -10.41 -7.16 8.24
C SER A 147 -10.54 -7.58 9.70
N ILE A 148 -9.53 -8.26 10.18
CA ILE A 148 -9.36 -8.71 11.56
C ILE A 148 -8.24 -7.86 12.17
N ARG A 149 -7.02 -8.03 11.67
CA ARG A 149 -5.84 -7.44 12.32
C ARG A 149 -5.77 -5.93 12.16
N VAL A 150 -5.94 -5.41 10.93
CA VAL A 150 -5.83 -3.96 10.70
C VAL A 150 -6.93 -3.23 11.47
N LYS A 151 -8.13 -3.81 11.54
CA LYS A 151 -9.20 -3.31 12.39
C LYS A 151 -8.81 -3.29 13.87
N GLU A 152 -8.35 -4.41 14.43
CA GLU A 152 -7.94 -4.49 15.84
C GLU A 152 -6.83 -3.48 16.18
N GLU A 153 -5.84 -3.31 15.30
CA GLU A 153 -4.78 -2.32 15.45
C GLU A 153 -5.35 -0.88 15.43
N LEU A 154 -6.29 -0.59 14.52
CA LEU A 154 -6.96 0.72 14.47
C LEU A 154 -7.74 0.99 15.75
N GLU A 155 -8.54 0.05 16.23
CA GLU A 155 -9.31 0.21 17.48
C GLU A 155 -8.36 0.45 18.66
N LEU A 156 -7.26 -0.31 18.75
CA LEU A 156 -6.29 -0.20 19.83
C LEU A 156 -5.54 1.14 19.84
N PHE A 157 -5.03 1.59 18.69
CA PHE A 157 -4.16 2.77 18.63
C PHE A 157 -4.91 4.09 18.49
N SER A 158 -6.11 4.08 17.90
CA SER A 158 -6.93 5.29 17.77
C SER A 158 -7.95 5.45 18.90
N GLY A 159 -8.29 4.36 19.60
CA GLY A 159 -9.37 4.33 20.58
C GLY A 159 -10.77 4.39 19.95
N MET A 160 -10.86 4.38 18.62
CA MET A 160 -12.14 4.36 17.90
C MET A 160 -12.80 3.00 18.01
N ASN A 161 -14.12 2.97 18.12
CA ASN A 161 -14.90 1.75 17.93
C ASN A 161 -15.23 1.52 16.44
N GLU A 162 -15.70 0.31 16.10
CA GLU A 162 -16.09 -0.05 14.73
C GLU A 162 -16.98 1.00 14.05
N LYS A 163 -17.96 1.57 14.76
CA LYS A 163 -18.90 2.53 14.16
C LYS A 163 -18.16 3.82 13.77
N GLU A 164 -17.30 4.33 14.64
CA GLU A 164 -16.47 5.51 14.38
C GLU A 164 -15.49 5.29 13.23
N ILE A 165 -14.88 4.09 13.16
CA ILE A 165 -14.00 3.70 12.04
C ILE A 165 -14.79 3.71 10.73
N GLN A 166 -15.98 3.12 10.70
CA GLN A 166 -16.83 3.09 9.50
C GLN A 166 -17.29 4.51 9.10
N GLU A 167 -17.60 5.38 10.06
CA GLU A 167 -17.95 6.77 9.78
C GLU A 167 -16.76 7.55 9.20
N ASP A 168 -15.55 7.36 9.73
CA ASP A 168 -14.32 7.96 9.19
C ASP A 168 -14.02 7.45 7.76
N LEU A 169 -14.16 6.14 7.51
CA LEU A 169 -14.01 5.56 6.18
C LEU A 169 -15.02 6.10 5.17
N ARG A 170 -16.28 6.30 5.58
CA ARG A 170 -17.30 6.94 4.73
C ARG A 170 -16.96 8.41 4.44
N GLY A 171 -16.44 9.14 5.42
CA GLY A 171 -15.91 10.49 5.21
C GLY A 171 -14.85 10.53 4.12
N LYS A 172 -13.86 9.64 4.22
CA LYS A 172 -12.79 9.49 3.22
C LYS A 172 -13.32 9.09 1.84
N GLN A 173 -14.29 8.18 1.76
CA GLN A 173 -14.93 7.82 0.48
C GLN A 173 -15.59 9.02 -0.19
N ARG A 174 -16.34 9.83 0.56
CA ARG A 174 -16.98 11.05 0.03
C ARG A 174 -15.97 12.04 -0.53
N ILE A 175 -14.82 12.22 0.13
CA ILE A 175 -13.73 13.06 -0.38
C ILE A 175 -13.25 12.54 -1.74
N LEU A 176 -13.00 11.24 -1.87
CA LEU A 176 -12.55 10.63 -3.14
C LEU A 176 -13.57 10.77 -4.27
N GLU A 177 -14.85 10.57 -3.95
CA GLU A 177 -15.95 10.75 -4.91
C GLU A 177 -16.08 12.22 -5.36
N TRP A 178 -15.91 13.16 -4.43
CA TRP A 178 -15.94 14.58 -4.73
C TRP A 178 -14.73 15.04 -5.57
N LEU A 179 -13.53 14.53 -5.29
CA LEU A 179 -12.34 14.77 -6.12
C LEU A 179 -12.57 14.29 -7.56
N LEU A 180 -13.18 13.10 -7.71
CA LEU A 180 -13.52 12.55 -9.01
C LEU A 180 -14.56 13.42 -9.75
N LYS A 181 -15.58 13.90 -9.04
CA LYS A 181 -16.63 14.76 -9.58
C LYS A 181 -16.09 16.10 -10.09
N HIS A 182 -15.09 16.66 -9.43
CA HIS A 182 -14.46 17.94 -9.80
C HIS A 182 -13.24 17.77 -10.73
N ASP A 183 -13.02 16.58 -11.30
CA ASP A 183 -11.89 16.30 -12.21
C ASP A 183 -10.50 16.46 -11.57
N ILE A 184 -10.41 16.46 -10.24
CA ILE A 184 -9.15 16.58 -9.50
C ILE A 184 -8.42 15.24 -9.55
N ARG A 185 -7.48 15.13 -10.47
CA ARG A 185 -6.77 13.87 -10.79
C ARG A 185 -5.26 13.93 -10.60
N SER A 186 -4.70 15.12 -10.46
CA SER A 186 -3.26 15.28 -10.29
C SER A 186 -2.83 14.79 -8.91
N VAL A 187 -1.69 14.13 -8.84
CA VAL A 187 -1.14 13.60 -7.59
C VAL A 187 -0.89 14.72 -6.58
N ASP A 188 -0.47 15.89 -7.05
CA ASP A 188 -0.20 17.07 -6.22
C ASP A 188 -1.48 17.68 -5.66
N ASP A 189 -2.52 17.86 -6.48
CA ASP A 189 -3.78 18.46 -6.01
C ASP A 189 -4.54 17.53 -5.06
N VAL A 190 -4.52 16.22 -5.33
CA VAL A 190 -5.02 15.22 -4.37
C VAL A 190 -4.20 15.29 -3.07
N GLY A 191 -2.86 15.39 -3.18
CA GLY A 191 -1.97 15.52 -2.03
C GLY A 191 -2.26 16.73 -1.15
N LYS A 192 -2.58 17.89 -1.74
CA LYS A 192 -2.99 19.10 -0.99
C LYS A 192 -4.25 18.85 -0.16
N ILE A 193 -5.30 18.31 -0.77
CA ILE A 193 -6.57 18.01 -0.09
C ILE A 193 -6.37 16.99 1.04
N VAL A 194 -5.57 15.96 0.79
CA VAL A 194 -5.26 14.95 1.81
C VAL A 194 -4.45 15.54 2.95
N THR A 195 -3.48 16.41 2.66
CA THR A 195 -2.70 17.10 3.69
C THR A 195 -3.60 17.97 4.55
N GLU A 196 -4.50 18.74 3.91
CA GLU A 196 -5.48 19.55 4.63
C GLU A 196 -6.40 18.70 5.50
N TYR A 197 -6.85 17.53 5.01
CA TYR A 197 -7.66 16.59 5.80
C TYR A 197 -6.94 16.12 7.08
N TYR A 198 -5.62 15.96 7.03
CA TYR A 198 -4.83 15.60 8.21
C TYR A 198 -4.63 16.77 9.19
N VAL A 199 -4.76 18.02 8.74
CA VAL A 199 -4.62 19.22 9.57
C VAL A 199 -5.96 19.65 10.15
N ASP A 200 -6.99 19.76 9.31
CA ASP A 200 -8.35 20.18 9.65
C ASP A 200 -9.38 19.34 8.88
N LYS A 201 -9.73 18.19 9.48
CA LYS A 201 -10.69 17.23 8.93
C LYS A 201 -12.07 17.83 8.71
N ASP A 202 -12.56 18.62 9.66
CA ASP A 202 -13.94 19.10 9.64
C ASP A 202 -14.16 20.10 8.50
N THR A 203 -13.19 21.02 8.30
CA THR A 203 -13.23 21.97 7.18
C THR A 203 -13.26 21.27 5.82
N VAL A 204 -12.47 20.20 5.62
CA VAL A 204 -12.46 19.44 4.36
C VAL A 204 -13.79 18.70 4.14
N LEU A 205 -14.36 18.12 5.20
CA LEU A 205 -15.66 17.44 5.09
C LEU A 205 -16.79 18.42 4.79
N ASP A 206 -16.82 19.59 5.43
CA ASP A 206 -17.80 20.65 5.16
C ASP A 206 -17.69 21.18 3.72
N LEU A 207 -16.47 21.29 3.18
CA LEU A 207 -16.23 21.66 1.78
C LEU A 207 -16.85 20.63 0.82
N VAL A 208 -16.60 19.35 1.09
CA VAL A 208 -17.09 18.22 0.29
C VAL A 208 -18.61 18.09 0.37
N GLU A 209 -19.20 18.25 1.55
CA GLU A 209 -20.65 18.20 1.76
C GLU A 209 -21.37 19.41 1.14
N GLY A 210 -20.73 20.57 1.16
CA GLY A 210 -21.23 21.80 0.55
C GLY A 210 -21.12 21.86 -0.97
N ASP A 211 -20.49 20.86 -1.61
CA ASP A 211 -20.23 20.81 -3.06
C ASP A 211 -19.65 22.11 -3.62
N LYS A 212 -18.80 22.78 -2.85
CA LYS A 212 -18.23 24.08 -3.24
C LYS A 212 -17.07 23.88 -4.19
N ASP A 213 -16.98 24.73 -5.20
CA ASP A 213 -15.83 24.78 -6.09
C ASP A 213 -14.55 25.09 -5.34
N VAL A 214 -13.47 24.42 -5.75
CA VAL A 214 -12.15 24.51 -5.15
C VAL A 214 -11.37 25.66 -5.78
N ASN A 215 -11.20 26.76 -5.06
CA ASN A 215 -10.13 27.71 -5.34
C ASN A 215 -8.93 27.36 -4.46
N ILE A 216 -8.15 26.34 -4.84
CA ILE A 216 -6.86 26.00 -4.22
C ILE A 216 -5.74 26.26 -5.22
#